data_AF-C9SPE5-F1
#
_entry.id   AF-C9SPE5-F1
#
_cell.length_a   1.000
_cell.length_b   1.000
_cell.length_c   1.000
_cell.angle_alpha   90.00
_cell.angle_beta   90.00
_cell.angle_gamma   90.00
#
_symmetry.space_group_name_H-M   'P 1'
#
loop_
_entity.id
_entity.type
_entity.pdbx_description
1 polymer ?
#
loop_
_entity_poly.entity_id
_entity_poly.type
_entity_poly.pdbx_seq_one_letter_code
_entity_poly.pdbx_strand_id
1 'polypeptide(L)'
;MLDKDPLAPLLDQSSLDLSTGVSKVLGAPLAQSAACLYFAGIIWTVIFDTIYAHQDYTDDLKAGVKGLAVRLGRRGTKPACYIATAVQVYFLVAAGQLAGFGVSYYAISCGVTALLLTRMIWVVDLEDGNSCAWAFGPGSSYVGTAIFAGLLVEFFAKKHGY
;
A
#
# COMPACT_ATOMS: atom_id res chain seq x y z
N MET A 1 -19.53 -56.40 10.50
CA MET A 1 -18.30 -55.71 10.05
C MET A 1 -18.57 -54.78 8.86
N LEU A 2 -19.68 -54.04 8.87
CA LEU A 2 -19.94 -52.94 7.94
C LEU A 2 -20.75 -51.91 8.71
N ASP A 3 -20.15 -50.76 9.02
CA ASP A 3 -20.86 -49.50 9.35
C ASP A 3 -19.91 -48.34 9.69
N LYS A 4 -18.68 -48.34 9.15
CA LYS A 4 -17.94 -47.07 9.08
C LYS A 4 -18.36 -46.43 7.78
N ASP A 5 -19.32 -45.53 7.88
CA ASP A 5 -19.70 -44.63 6.79
C ASP A 5 -18.41 -44.05 6.18
N PRO A 6 -18.09 -44.37 4.92
CA PRO A 6 -16.86 -43.90 4.28
C PRO A 6 -16.81 -42.38 4.13
N LEU A 7 -17.94 -41.68 4.32
CA LEU A 7 -18.04 -40.22 4.30
C LEU A 7 -17.84 -39.57 5.68
N ALA A 8 -17.78 -40.32 6.78
CA ALA A 8 -17.59 -39.78 8.13
C ALA A 8 -16.35 -38.85 8.29
N PRO A 9 -15.20 -39.09 7.63
CA PRO A 9 -14.06 -38.17 7.66
C PRO A 9 -14.30 -36.87 6.88
N LEU A 10 -15.19 -36.89 5.88
CA LEU A 10 -15.55 -35.71 5.07
C LEU A 10 -16.63 -34.86 5.74
N LEU A 11 -17.34 -35.41 6.71
CA LEU A 11 -18.34 -34.71 7.55
C LEU A 11 -17.78 -34.28 8.91
N ASP A 12 -16.46 -34.39 9.11
CA ASP A 12 -15.80 -33.85 10.30
C ASP A 12 -15.90 -32.32 10.30
N GLN A 13 -16.82 -31.79 11.11
CA GLN A 13 -17.05 -30.36 11.28
C GLN A 13 -15.79 -29.59 11.68
N SER A 14 -14.77 -30.25 12.24
CA SER A 14 -13.50 -29.61 12.57
C SER A 14 -12.67 -29.24 11.33
N SER A 15 -12.84 -29.96 10.20
CA SER A 15 -12.23 -29.64 8.91
C SER A 15 -12.97 -28.53 8.15
N LEU A 16 -14.24 -28.33 8.48
CA LEU A 16 -15.14 -27.30 7.96
C LEU A 16 -15.25 -26.07 8.87
N ASP A 17 -14.50 -26.03 9.98
CA ASP A 17 -14.42 -24.86 10.86
C ASP A 17 -13.55 -23.78 10.24
N LEU A 18 -14.10 -23.20 9.17
CA LEU A 18 -13.56 -22.05 8.46
C LEU A 18 -13.31 -20.89 9.42
N SER A 19 -14.09 -20.76 10.50
CA SER A 19 -13.96 -19.66 11.45
C SER A 19 -12.65 -19.75 12.25
N THR A 20 -12.30 -20.94 12.75
CA THR A 20 -11.03 -21.18 13.44
C THR A 20 -9.85 -21.11 12.48
N GLY A 21 -10.01 -21.63 11.26
CA GLY A 21 -9.00 -21.52 10.20
C GLY A 21 -8.68 -20.07 9.84
N VAL A 22 -9.72 -19.24 9.60
CA VAL A 22 -9.59 -17.82 9.29
C VAL A 22 -8.98 -17.06 10.46
N SER A 23 -9.43 -17.31 11.70
CA SER A 23 -8.86 -16.67 12.91
C SER A 23 -7.36 -16.94 13.04
N LYS A 24 -6.93 -18.18 12.81
CA LYS A 24 -5.51 -18.58 12.86
C LYS A 24 -4.69 -17.88 11.77
N VAL A 25 -5.22 -17.74 10.56
CA VAL A 25 -4.55 -17.02 9.47
C VAL A 25 -4.44 -15.54 9.80
N LEU A 26 -5.52 -14.89 10.23
CA LEU A 26 -5.51 -13.47 10.60
C LEU A 26 -4.63 -13.15 11.81
N GLY A 27 -4.45 -14.11 12.70
CA GLY A 27 -3.53 -14.00 13.84
C GLY A 27 -2.05 -14.19 13.49
N ALA A 28 -1.73 -14.68 12.29
CA ALA A 28 -0.34 -14.91 11.90
C ALA A 28 0.39 -13.58 11.62
N PRO A 29 1.59 -13.34 12.19
CA PRO A 29 2.34 -12.11 11.95
C PRO A 29 2.59 -11.82 10.47
N LEU A 30 2.77 -12.87 9.66
CA LEU A 30 2.94 -12.73 8.22
C LEU A 30 1.67 -12.20 7.52
N ALA A 31 0.48 -12.68 7.93
CA ALA A 31 -0.77 -12.19 7.38
C ALA A 31 -1.03 -10.73 7.78
N GLN A 32 -0.72 -10.37 9.03
CA GLN A 32 -0.79 -9.00 9.51
C GLN A 32 0.19 -8.08 8.78
N SER A 33 1.42 -8.54 8.56
CA SER A 33 2.41 -7.83 7.74
C SER A 33 1.92 -7.60 6.32
N ALA A 34 1.33 -8.63 5.68
CA ALA A 34 0.79 -8.52 4.34
C ALA A 34 -0.38 -7.53 4.30
N ALA A 35 -1.25 -7.53 5.31
CA ALA A 35 -2.32 -6.54 5.45
C ALA A 35 -1.77 -5.11 5.58
N CYS A 36 -0.74 -4.89 6.40
CA CYS A 36 -0.08 -3.59 6.49
C CYS A 36 0.50 -3.14 5.15
N LEU A 37 1.20 -4.02 4.43
CA LEU A 37 1.74 -3.71 3.10
C LEU A 37 0.62 -3.39 2.09
N TYR A 38 -0.50 -4.10 2.16
CA TYR A 38 -1.68 -3.85 1.34
C TYR A 38 -2.29 -2.47 1.63
N PHE A 39 -2.43 -2.09 2.89
CA PHE A 39 -2.88 -0.74 3.27
C PHE A 39 -1.90 0.33 2.82
N ALA A 40 -0.59 0.09 2.91
CA ALA A 40 0.40 1.01 2.34
C ALA A 40 0.18 1.20 0.82
N GLY A 41 -0.14 0.13 0.10
CA GLY A 41 -0.51 0.18 -1.33
C GLY A 41 -1.78 0.99 -1.59
N ILE A 42 -2.84 0.81 -0.79
CA ILE A 42 -4.06 1.62 -0.90
C ILE A 42 -3.76 3.11 -0.73
N ILE A 43 -2.99 3.46 0.30
CA ILE A 43 -2.67 4.87 0.55
C ILE A 43 -1.79 5.45 -0.56
N TRP A 44 -0.88 4.66 -1.11
CA TRP A 44 -0.11 5.04 -2.29
C TRP A 44 -1.02 5.36 -3.48
N THR A 45 -2.01 4.51 -3.78
CA THR A 45 -3.03 4.75 -4.81
C THR A 45 -3.80 6.03 -4.55
N VAL A 46 -4.25 6.25 -3.32
CA VAL A 46 -4.94 7.48 -2.93
C VAL A 46 -4.08 8.72 -3.23
N ILE A 47 -2.78 8.67 -2.97
CA ILE A 47 -1.87 9.81 -3.22
C ILE A 47 -1.78 10.13 -4.71
N PHE A 48 -1.40 9.16 -5.55
CA PHE A 48 -1.18 9.45 -6.97
C PHE A 48 -2.48 9.67 -7.74
N ASP A 49 -3.59 9.00 -7.37
CA ASP A 49 -4.90 9.23 -7.99
C ASP A 49 -5.45 10.62 -7.65
N THR A 50 -5.25 11.09 -6.41
CA THR A 50 -5.68 12.44 -6.03
C THR A 50 -4.91 13.51 -6.79
N ILE A 51 -3.61 13.30 -7.04
CA ILE A 51 -2.81 14.20 -7.87
C ILE A 51 -3.26 14.11 -9.33
N TYR A 52 -3.45 12.91 -9.86
CA TYR A 52 -3.88 12.69 -11.24
C TYR A 52 -5.23 13.34 -11.54
N ALA A 53 -6.18 13.26 -10.61
CA ALA A 53 -7.49 13.90 -10.73
C ALA A 53 -7.45 15.44 -10.86
N HIS A 54 -6.29 16.09 -10.67
CA HIS A 54 -6.15 17.51 -11.00
C HIS A 54 -6.12 17.80 -12.50
N GLN A 55 -5.94 16.79 -13.37
CA GLN A 55 -6.05 16.95 -14.83
C GLN A 55 -7.43 17.43 -15.27
N ASP A 56 -8.47 16.85 -14.68
CA ASP A 56 -9.86 17.14 -15.01
C ASP A 56 -10.50 18.13 -14.02
N TYR A 57 -9.71 18.73 -13.11
CA TYR A 57 -10.21 19.53 -11.98
C TYR A 57 -11.23 20.60 -12.37
N THR A 58 -10.95 21.36 -13.43
CA THR A 58 -11.84 22.45 -13.88
C THR A 58 -13.13 21.93 -14.47
N ASP A 59 -13.10 20.77 -15.12
CA ASP A 59 -14.27 20.20 -15.76
C ASP A 59 -15.11 19.41 -14.76
N ASP A 60 -14.47 18.71 -13.83
CA ASP A 60 -15.09 18.11 -12.64
C ASP A 60 -15.82 19.15 -11.78
N LEU A 61 -15.21 20.32 -11.59
CA LEU A 61 -15.85 21.44 -10.89
C LEU A 61 -17.12 21.92 -11.61
N LYS A 62 -17.08 22.08 -12.94
CA LYS A 62 -18.25 22.50 -13.74
C LYS A 62 -19.34 21.43 -13.75
N ALA A 63 -18.95 20.15 -13.80
CA ALA A 63 -19.85 19.01 -13.78
C ALA A 63 -20.41 18.71 -12.39
N GLY A 64 -19.91 19.36 -11.33
CA GLY A 64 -20.36 19.15 -9.96
C GLY A 64 -19.90 17.82 -9.35
N VAL A 65 -18.80 17.25 -9.85
CA VAL A 65 -18.18 16.03 -9.34
C VAL A 65 -17.65 16.29 -7.93
N LYS A 66 -17.93 15.37 -6.99
CA LYS A 66 -17.59 15.52 -5.56
C LYS A 66 -16.36 14.73 -5.15
N GLY A 67 -15.41 14.56 -6.07
CA GLY A 67 -14.17 13.81 -5.89
C GLY A 67 -13.22 14.43 -4.88
N LEU A 68 -12.21 13.65 -4.44
CA LEU A 68 -11.28 14.06 -3.40
C LEU A 68 -10.43 15.28 -3.82
N ALA A 69 -9.94 15.31 -5.07
CA ALA A 69 -9.21 16.46 -5.62
C ALA A 69 -10.05 17.75 -5.61
N VAL A 70 -11.32 17.66 -6.01
CA VAL A 70 -12.28 18.79 -5.96
C VAL A 70 -12.50 19.28 -4.53
N ARG A 71 -12.75 18.35 -3.59
CA ARG A 71 -13.00 18.69 -2.18
C ARG A 71 -11.80 19.34 -1.49
N LEU A 72 -10.60 18.85 -1.76
CA LEU A 72 -9.37 19.38 -1.20
C LEU A 72 -8.95 20.69 -1.88
N GLY A 73 -9.23 20.81 -3.18
CA GLY A 73 -8.75 21.87 -4.03
C GLY A 73 -7.22 21.91 -4.13
N ARG A 74 -6.71 22.82 -4.98
CA ARG A 74 -5.26 22.96 -5.22
C ARG A 74 -4.45 23.24 -3.95
N ARG A 75 -5.03 23.99 -3.01
CA ARG A 75 -4.37 24.35 -1.73
C ARG A 75 -4.36 23.20 -0.73
N GLY A 76 -5.41 22.37 -0.69
CA GLY A 76 -5.55 21.29 0.28
C GLY A 76 -4.93 19.97 -0.16
N THR A 77 -4.75 19.75 -1.47
CA THR A 77 -4.24 18.48 -1.99
C THR A 77 -2.83 18.15 -1.51
N LYS A 78 -1.86 19.07 -1.64
CA LYS A 78 -0.47 18.79 -1.22
C LYS A 78 -0.37 18.45 0.29
N PRO A 79 -0.95 19.24 1.22
CA PRO A 79 -1.00 18.87 2.64
C PRO A 79 -1.62 17.49 2.91
N ALA A 80 -2.75 17.18 2.26
CA ALA A 80 -3.40 15.88 2.41
C ALA A 80 -2.52 14.73 1.92
N CYS A 81 -1.83 14.91 0.78
CA CYS A 81 -0.88 13.94 0.25
C CYS A 81 0.34 13.74 1.17
N TYR A 82 0.84 14.78 1.83
CA TYR A 82 1.92 14.63 2.83
C TYR A 82 1.47 13.84 4.05
N ILE A 83 0.25 14.08 4.54
CA ILE A 83 -0.33 13.29 5.65
C ILE A 83 -0.50 11.83 5.21
N ALA A 84 -1.06 11.60 4.01
CA ALA A 84 -1.18 10.26 3.44
C ALA A 84 0.19 9.58 3.28
N THR A 85 1.23 10.32 2.88
CA THR A 85 2.61 9.79 2.81
C THR A 85 3.09 9.32 4.18
N ALA A 86 2.87 10.10 5.25
CA ALA A 86 3.21 9.68 6.61
C ALA A 86 2.46 8.42 7.04
N VAL A 87 1.17 8.31 6.69
CA VAL A 87 0.35 7.12 6.97
C VAL A 87 0.84 5.90 6.18
N GLN A 88 1.18 6.06 4.90
CA GLN A 88 1.75 4.99 4.08
C GLN A 88 3.07 4.48 4.69
N VAL A 89 3.97 5.39 5.05
CA VAL A 89 5.26 5.03 5.67
C VAL A 89 5.04 4.33 7.01
N TYR A 90 4.08 4.75 7.82
CA TYR A 90 3.70 4.05 9.04
C TYR A 90 3.31 2.59 8.76
N PHE A 91 2.46 2.35 7.76
CA PHE A 91 2.08 0.98 7.39
C PHE A 91 3.24 0.14 6.84
N LEU A 92 4.18 0.75 6.11
CA LEU A 92 5.41 0.07 5.67
C LEU A 92 6.29 -0.31 6.86
N VAL A 93 6.48 0.60 7.82
CA VAL A 93 7.23 0.30 9.05
C VAL A 93 6.55 -0.81 9.84
N ALA A 94 5.22 -0.76 10.01
CA ALA A 94 4.45 -1.79 10.69
C ALA A 94 4.58 -3.16 10.00
N ALA A 95 4.55 -3.21 8.67
CA ALA A 95 4.78 -4.43 7.90
C ALA A 95 6.19 -5.00 8.20
N GLY A 96 7.22 -4.16 8.16
CA GLY A 96 8.59 -4.58 8.47
C GLY A 96 8.75 -5.12 9.90
N GLN A 97 8.09 -4.52 10.88
CA GLN A 97 8.13 -4.96 12.28
C GLN A 97 7.46 -6.33 12.45
N LEU A 98 6.29 -6.53 11.85
CA LEU A 98 5.53 -7.77 11.91
C LEU A 98 6.23 -8.94 11.18
N ALA A 99 6.97 -8.65 10.10
CA ALA A 99 7.75 -9.64 9.36
C ALA A 99 9.19 -9.82 9.88
N GLY A 100 9.61 -9.04 10.87
CA GLY A 100 10.97 -9.03 11.39
C GLY A 100 12.01 -8.72 10.31
N PHE A 101 11.79 -7.68 9.51
CA PHE A 101 12.74 -7.24 8.49
C PHE A 101 13.89 -6.42 9.05
N GLY A 102 15.02 -6.43 8.35
CA GLY A 102 16.27 -5.77 8.71
C GLY A 102 16.38 -4.31 8.25
N VAL A 103 17.54 -3.72 8.52
CA VAL A 103 17.85 -2.30 8.24
C VAL A 103 17.73 -1.97 6.76
N SER A 104 18.06 -2.90 5.87
CA SER A 104 17.91 -2.77 4.41
C SER A 104 16.49 -2.41 3.99
N TYR A 105 15.50 -3.13 4.52
CA TYR A 105 14.09 -2.85 4.24
C TYR A 105 13.68 -1.45 4.71
N TYR A 106 14.04 -1.07 5.93
CA TYR A 106 13.67 0.25 6.46
C TYR A 106 14.34 1.40 5.70
N ALA A 107 15.63 1.27 5.37
CA ALA A 107 16.35 2.30 4.62
C ALA A 107 15.75 2.50 3.22
N ILE A 108 15.48 1.40 2.51
CA ILE A 108 15.03 1.44 1.12
C ILE A 108 13.50 1.57 1.04
N SER A 109 12.75 0.56 1.46
CA SER A 109 11.30 0.52 1.28
C SER A 109 10.57 1.61 2.08
N CYS A 110 11.08 2.03 3.25
CA CYS A 110 10.46 3.11 4.03
C CYS A 110 11.12 4.47 3.74
N GLY A 111 12.44 4.57 3.88
CA GLY A 111 13.19 5.83 3.76
C GLY A 111 13.16 6.41 2.35
N VAL A 112 13.56 5.64 1.34
CA VAL A 112 13.57 6.10 -0.06
C VAL A 112 12.15 6.41 -0.53
N THR A 113 11.16 5.59 -0.18
CA THR A 113 9.73 5.86 -0.45
C THR A 113 9.28 7.21 0.12
N ALA A 114 9.60 7.49 1.38
CA ALA A 114 9.25 8.76 2.02
C ALA A 114 9.88 9.96 1.27
N LEU A 115 11.15 9.85 0.88
CA LEU A 115 11.86 10.88 0.13
C LEU A 115 11.27 11.08 -1.26
N LEU A 116 10.99 10.00 -2.00
CA LEU A 116 10.43 10.06 -3.34
C LEU A 116 9.03 10.67 -3.35
N LEU A 117 8.14 10.24 -2.46
CA LEU A 117 6.79 10.80 -2.34
C LEU A 117 6.84 12.27 -1.93
N THR A 118 7.64 12.61 -0.93
CA THR A 118 7.78 14.00 -0.47
C THR A 118 8.28 14.90 -1.60
N ARG A 119 9.32 14.45 -2.33
CA ARG A 119 9.84 15.19 -3.47
C ARG A 119 8.79 15.32 -4.58
N MET A 120 8.11 14.23 -4.93
CA MET A 120 7.08 14.22 -5.99
C MET A 120 5.96 15.21 -5.68
N ILE A 121 5.44 15.20 -4.45
CA ILE A 121 4.39 16.13 -4.00
C ILE A 121 4.91 17.58 -3.98
N TRP A 122 6.18 17.78 -3.63
CA TRP A 122 6.79 19.10 -3.65
C TRP A 122 6.85 19.68 -5.06
N VAL A 123 7.39 18.91 -6.03
CA VAL A 123 7.63 19.38 -7.41
C VAL A 123 6.39 19.40 -8.30
N VAL A 124 5.37 18.57 -8.03
CA VAL A 124 4.21 18.49 -8.92
C VAL A 124 3.47 19.82 -8.99
N ASP A 125 3.11 20.23 -10.20
CA ASP A 125 2.24 21.38 -10.44
C ASP A 125 0.82 20.88 -10.67
N LEU A 126 -0.10 21.24 -9.77
CA LEU A 126 -1.50 20.83 -9.85
C LEU A 126 -2.30 21.63 -10.89
N GLU A 127 -1.68 22.64 -11.51
CA GLU A 127 -2.30 23.39 -12.60
C GLU A 127 -1.88 22.86 -13.98
N ASP A 128 -0.79 22.10 -14.04
CA ASP A 128 -0.30 21.47 -15.26
C ASP A 128 -0.67 19.99 -15.30
N GLY A 129 -1.58 19.65 -16.22
CA GLY A 129 -2.01 18.27 -16.43
C GLY A 129 -0.87 17.31 -16.80
N ASN A 130 0.18 17.78 -17.49
CA ASN A 130 1.33 16.94 -17.82
C ASN A 130 2.19 16.64 -16.59
N SER A 131 2.36 17.62 -15.70
CA SER A 131 3.01 17.44 -14.41
C SER A 131 2.25 16.42 -13.54
N CYS A 132 0.91 16.47 -13.54
CA CYS A 132 0.06 15.49 -12.87
C CYS A 132 0.16 14.09 -13.51
N ALA A 133 0.21 14.00 -14.84
CA ALA A 133 0.44 12.73 -15.55
C ALA A 133 1.80 12.12 -15.18
N TRP A 134 2.83 12.96 -15.08
CA TRP A 134 4.17 12.53 -14.70
C TRP A 134 4.20 11.99 -13.27
N ALA A 135 3.54 12.67 -12.33
CA ALA A 135 3.44 12.20 -10.95
C ALA A 135 2.72 10.84 -10.86
N PHE A 136 1.64 10.65 -11.64
CA PHE A 136 0.90 9.39 -11.72
C PHE A 136 1.71 8.25 -12.35
N GLY A 137 2.41 8.50 -13.46
CA GLY A 137 3.16 7.48 -14.19
C GLY A 137 4.57 7.28 -13.63
N PRO A 138 5.59 7.98 -14.19
CA PRO A 138 6.97 7.85 -13.74
C PRO A 138 7.19 8.08 -12.24
N GLY A 139 6.61 9.14 -11.68
CA GLY A 139 6.77 9.50 -10.26
C GLY A 139 6.32 8.38 -9.33
N SER A 140 5.11 7.87 -9.54
CA SER A 140 4.57 6.73 -8.82
C SER A 140 5.40 5.46 -9.05
N SER A 141 5.81 5.16 -10.29
CA SER A 141 6.63 3.98 -10.61
C SER A 141 7.95 3.94 -9.81
N TYR A 142 8.58 5.09 -9.55
CA TYR A 142 9.77 5.15 -8.70
C TYR A 142 9.49 4.72 -7.26
N VAL A 143 8.34 5.10 -6.71
CA VAL A 143 7.90 4.69 -5.37
C VAL A 143 7.68 3.18 -5.31
N GLY A 144 6.94 2.62 -6.27
CA GLY A 144 6.73 1.17 -6.36
C GLY A 144 8.05 0.40 -6.50
N THR A 145 8.97 0.93 -7.30
CA THR A 145 10.32 0.36 -7.47
C THR A 145 11.12 0.38 -6.16
N ALA A 146 11.06 1.47 -5.38
CA ALA A 146 11.74 1.55 -4.10
C ALA A 146 11.21 0.51 -3.09
N ILE A 147 9.88 0.38 -2.98
CA ILE A 147 9.25 -0.62 -2.11
C ILE A 147 9.69 -2.03 -2.52
N PHE A 148 9.61 -2.35 -3.82
CA PHE A 148 10.01 -3.65 -4.37
C PHE A 148 11.50 -3.94 -4.16
N ALA A 149 12.38 -2.97 -4.46
CA ALA A 149 13.82 -3.14 -4.33
C ALA A 149 14.23 -3.43 -2.88
N GLY A 150 13.65 -2.72 -1.90
CA GLY A 150 13.95 -2.98 -0.49
C GLY A 150 13.48 -4.37 -0.03
N LEU A 151 12.31 -4.84 -0.49
CA LEU A 151 11.85 -6.22 -0.24
C LEU A 151 12.77 -7.26 -0.90
N LEU A 152 13.25 -6.99 -2.11
CA LEU A 152 14.15 -7.88 -2.83
C LEU A 152 15.52 -7.98 -2.14
N VAL A 153 16.07 -6.85 -1.72
CA VAL A 153 17.33 -6.79 -0.95
C VAL A 153 17.17 -7.55 0.37
N GLU A 154 16.06 -7.32 1.08
CA GLU A 154 15.74 -8.04 2.32
C GLU A 154 15.65 -9.56 2.11
N PHE A 155 14.99 -10.00 1.03
CA PHE A 155 14.92 -11.42 0.67
C PHE A 155 16.32 -12.02 0.47
N PHE A 156 17.20 -11.33 -0.25
CA PHE A 156 18.56 -11.81 -0.47
C PHE A 156 19.41 -11.76 0.80
N ALA A 157 19.26 -10.75 1.66
CA ALA A 157 19.94 -10.66 2.95
C ALA A 157 19.60 -11.87 3.83
N LYS A 158 18.29 -12.13 4.03
CA LYS A 158 17.83 -13.30 4.80
C LYS A 158 18.26 -14.63 4.20
N LYS A 159 18.29 -14.74 2.86
CA LYS A 159 18.73 -15.97 2.18
C LYS A 159 20.22 -16.28 2.39
N HIS A 160 21.07 -15.25 2.49
CA HIS A 160 22.52 -15.41 2.62
C HIS A 160 23.04 -15.25 4.05
N GLY A 161 22.14 -15.07 5.04
CA GLY A 161 22.49 -15.03 6.47
C GLY A 161 23.08 -13.70 6.95
N TYR A 162 22.71 -12.59 6.30
CA TYR A 162 23.04 -11.23 6.74
C TYR A 162 21.88 -10.60 7.51
#